data_AF-A0A365KUF8-F1
#
_entry.id   AF-A0A365KUF8-F1
#
_cell.length_a   1.000
_cell.length_b   1.000
_cell.length_c   1.000
_cell.angle_alpha   90.00
_cell.angle_beta   90.00
_cell.angle_gamma   90.00
#
_symmetry.space_group_name_H-M   'P 1'
#
loop_
_entity.id
_entity.type
_entity.pdbx_description
1 polymer ?
#
loop_
_entity_poly.entity_id
_entity_poly.type
_entity_poly.pdbx_seq_one_letter_code
_entity_poly.pdbx_strand_id
1 'polypeptide(L)'
;MHGDFQNNFIRTHLLYHANQQAISAREILEEVNSHGYNVTEEKIEKQLSHLAAENFLSTADSSYMITDSGKKELESVQKHLKPLYEEVGRN
;
A
#
# COMPACT_ATOMS: atom_id res chain seq x y z
N MET A 1 9.74 3.08 13.38
CA MET A 1 10.06 3.50 12.00
C MET A 1 9.67 4.98 11.84
N HIS A 2 10.47 5.83 11.19
CA HIS A 2 10.06 7.23 10.96
C HIS A 2 8.83 7.28 10.03
N GLY A 3 7.97 8.28 10.21
CA GLY A 3 6.65 8.33 9.58
C GLY A 3 6.67 8.19 8.06
N ASP A 4 7.57 8.89 7.37
CA ASP A 4 7.66 8.82 5.91
C ASP A 4 8.21 7.48 5.41
N PHE A 5 9.17 6.90 6.14
CA PHE A 5 9.70 5.58 5.82
C PHE A 5 8.60 4.52 5.97
N GLN A 6 7.78 4.61 7.02
CA GLN A 6 6.65 3.72 7.24
C GLN A 6 5.58 3.84 6.15
N ASN A 7 5.32 5.05 5.64
CA ASN A 7 4.30 5.26 4.61
C ASN A 7 4.61 4.47 3.34
N ASN A 8 5.88 4.33 2.96
CA ASN A 8 6.26 3.58 1.76
C ASN A 8 5.91 2.09 1.87
N PHE A 9 6.10 1.49 3.05
CA PHE A 9 5.66 0.12 3.28
C PHE A 9 4.14 0.00 3.27
N ILE A 10 3.43 0.90 3.95
CA ILE A 10 1.96 0.91 3.94
C ILE A 10 1.44 1.01 2.51
N ARG A 11 1.94 1.94 1.70
CA ARG A 11 1.57 2.10 0.30
C ARG A 11 1.79 0.83 -0.51
N THR A 12 2.89 0.12 -0.26
CA THR A 12 3.16 -1.17 -0.90
C THR A 12 2.07 -2.20 -0.57
N HIS A 13 1.66 -2.30 0.70
CA HIS A 13 0.52 -3.15 1.08
C HIS A 13 -0.78 -2.70 0.40
N LEU A 14 -1.10 -1.40 0.42
CA LEU A 14 -2.32 -0.87 -0.21
C LEU A 14 -2.39 -1.22 -1.70
N LEU A 15 -1.28 -1.03 -2.44
CA LEU A 15 -1.21 -1.42 -3.85
C LEU A 15 -1.38 -2.93 -4.04
N TYR A 16 -0.74 -3.74 -3.20
CA TYR A 16 -0.87 -5.19 -3.28
C TYR A 16 -2.33 -5.64 -3.10
N HIS A 17 -3.01 -5.17 -2.07
CA HIS A 17 -4.39 -5.56 -1.80
C HIS A 17 -5.37 -5.01 -2.84
N ALA A 18 -5.20 -3.76 -3.28
CA ALA A 18 -5.98 -3.15 -4.36
C ALA A 18 -5.82 -3.86 -5.72
N ASN A 19 -4.72 -4.62 -5.90
CA ASN A 19 -4.51 -5.48 -7.07
C ASN A 19 -5.25 -6.82 -7.00
N GLN A 20 -5.58 -7.29 -5.79
CA GLN A 20 -6.35 -8.52 -5.63
C GLN A 20 -7.85 -8.25 -5.75
N GLN A 21 -8.32 -7.16 -5.14
CA GLN A 21 -9.72 -6.74 -5.16
C GLN A 21 -9.84 -5.25 -4.80
N ALA A 22 -11.01 -4.66 -5.05
CA ALA A 22 -11.29 -3.31 -4.57
C ALA A 22 -11.22 -3.27 -3.03
N ILE A 23 -10.65 -2.19 -2.48
CA ILE A 23 -10.49 -2.03 -1.02
C ILE A 23 -11.10 -0.73 -0.54
N SER A 24 -11.69 -0.73 0.65
CA SER A 24 -12.02 0.48 1.42
C SER A 24 -10.99 0.75 2.51
N ALA A 25 -10.96 1.99 3.03
CA ALA A 25 -10.07 2.37 4.12
C ALA A 25 -10.29 1.52 5.37
N ARG A 26 -11.55 1.20 5.68
CA ARG A 26 -11.94 0.39 6.84
C ARG A 26 -11.48 -1.06 6.72
N GLU A 27 -11.67 -1.69 5.56
CA GLU A 27 -11.28 -3.09 5.34
C GLU A 27 -9.76 -3.27 5.41
N ILE A 28 -9.01 -2.35 4.80
CA ILE A 28 -7.55 -2.47 4.73
C ILE A 28 -6.85 -2.07 6.03
N LEU A 29 -7.52 -1.31 6.90
CA LEU A 29 -6.99 -0.89 8.19
C LEU A 29 -6.63 -2.09 9.09
N GLU A 30 -7.54 -3.08 9.18
CA GLU A 30 -7.34 -4.27 10.01
C GLU A 30 -6.15 -5.09 9.50
N GLU A 31 -6.06 -5.29 8.18
CA GLU A 31 -4.96 -6.01 7.54
C GLU A 31 -3.61 -5.32 7.77
N VAL A 32 -3.53 -4.01 7.53
CA VAL A 32 -2.29 -3.24 7.75
C VAL A 32 -1.89 -3.27 9.22
N ASN A 33 -2.85 -3.15 10.15
CA ASN A 33 -2.55 -3.23 11.57
C ASN A 33 -2.11 -4.63 12.03
N SER A 34 -2.58 -5.69 11.38
CA SER A 34 -2.13 -7.06 11.64
C SER A 34 -0.62 -7.26 11.39
N HIS A 35 -0.02 -6.44 10.53
CA HIS A 35 1.42 -6.42 10.24
C HIS A 35 2.25 -5.57 11.23
N GLY A 36 1.62 -4.99 12.26
CA GLY A 36 2.31 -4.26 13.33
C GLY A 36 2.54 -2.77 13.08
N TYR A 37 1.90 -2.18 12.06
CA TYR A 37 2.04 -0.75 11.74
C TYR A 37 1.33 0.20 12.73
N ASN A 38 0.30 -0.26 13.45
CA ASN A 38 -0.46 0.50 14.45
C ASN A 38 -0.88 1.91 13.98
N VAL A 39 -1.59 1.97 12.85
CA VAL A 39 -2.04 3.21 12.21
C VAL A 39 -3.54 3.46 12.43
N THR A 40 -3.94 4.72 12.22
CA THR A 40 -5.34 5.16 12.26
C THR A 40 -6.00 5.06 10.88
N GLU A 41 -7.34 5.06 10.85
CA GLU A 41 -8.11 5.11 9.61
C GLU A 41 -7.76 6.36 8.78
N GLU A 42 -7.69 7.54 9.41
CA GLU A 42 -7.28 8.79 8.75
C GLU A 42 -5.92 8.67 8.05
N LYS A 43 -4.98 7.94 8.65
CA LYS A 43 -3.66 7.71 8.06
C LYS A 43 -3.76 6.86 6.81
N ILE A 44 -4.58 5.81 6.82
CA ILE A 44 -4.87 4.96 5.67
C ILE A 44 -5.55 5.76 4.57
N GLU A 45 -6.60 6.52 4.88
CA GLU A 45 -7.31 7.38 3.92
C GLU A 45 -6.36 8.37 3.24
N LYS A 46 -5.44 8.98 4.00
CA LYS A 46 -4.42 9.86 3.46
C LYS A 46 -3.48 9.13 2.49
N GLN A 47 -3.10 7.88 2.78
CA GLN A 47 -2.24 7.11 1.87
C GLN A 47 -3.00 6.63 0.62
N LEU A 48 -4.25 6.20 0.75
CA LEU A 48 -5.11 5.86 -0.38
C LEU A 48 -5.32 7.06 -1.30
N SER A 49 -5.62 8.22 -0.72
CA SER A 49 -5.79 9.49 -1.47
C SER A 49 -4.51 9.89 -2.19
N HIS A 50 -3.35 9.69 -1.55
CA HIS A 50 -2.05 9.97 -2.18
C HIS A 50 -1.81 9.06 -3.39
N LEU A 51 -2.03 7.75 -3.25
CA LEU A 51 -1.88 6.80 -4.36
C LEU A 51 -2.87 7.06 -5.49
N ALA A 52 -4.08 7.53 -5.18
CA ALA A 52 -5.05 7.95 -6.18
C ALA A 52 -4.60 9.23 -6.92
N ALA A 53 -4.04 10.21 -6.20
CA ALA A 53 -3.48 11.42 -6.79
C ALA A 53 -2.29 11.13 -7.73
N GLU A 54 -1.51 10.08 -7.46
CA GLU A 54 -0.43 9.59 -8.32
C GLU A 54 -0.93 8.68 -9.46
N ASN A 55 -2.24 8.52 -9.62
CA ASN A 55 -2.87 7.64 -10.61
C ASN A 55 -2.47 6.15 -10.45
N PHE A 56 -2.03 5.73 -9.27
CA PHE A 56 -1.78 4.32 -8.97
C PHE A 56 -3.06 3.60 -8.52
N LEU A 57 -3.96 4.32 -7.88
CA LEU A 57 -5.31 3.85 -7.56
C LEU A 57 -6.35 4.69 -8.30
N SER A 58 -7.51 4.08 -8.55
CA SER A 58 -8.73 4.74 -9.02
C SER A 58 -9.81 4.58 -7.96
N THR A 59 -10.69 5.57 -7.85
CA THR A 59 -11.79 5.57 -6.89
C THR A 59 -13.13 5.31 -7.58
N ALA A 60 -13.89 4.34 -7.08
CA ALA A 60 -15.24 4.04 -7.54
C ALA A 60 -16.09 3.61 -6.33
N ASP A 61 -17.26 4.23 -6.14
CA ASP A 61 -18.21 3.89 -5.06
C ASP A 61 -17.58 3.76 -3.67
N SER A 62 -16.71 4.72 -3.31
CA SER A 62 -15.96 4.74 -2.04
C SER A 62 -14.98 3.57 -1.83
N SER A 63 -14.67 2.83 -2.90
CA SER A 63 -13.63 1.82 -2.96
C SER A 63 -12.45 2.29 -3.84
N TYR A 64 -11.29 1.70 -3.59
CA TYR A 64 -10.06 1.93 -4.34
C TYR A 64 -9.68 0.67 -5.12
N MET A 65 -9.40 0.83 -6.40
CA MET A 65 -8.93 -0.24 -7.29
C MET A 65 -7.62 0.16 -7.94
N ILE A 66 -6.72 -0.81 -8.12
CA ILE A 66 -5.45 -0.53 -8.78
C ILE A 66 -5.65 -0.16 -10.26
N THR A 67 -4.88 0.81 -10.75
CA THR A 67 -4.81 1.15 -12.17
C THR A 67 -3.71 0.35 -12.87
N ASP A 68 -3.62 0.44 -14.20
CA ASP A 68 -2.48 -0.13 -14.94
C ASP A 68 -1.15 0.53 -14.58
N SER A 69 -1.16 1.81 -14.19
CA SER A 69 0.04 2.49 -13.67
C SER A 69 0.43 1.93 -12.30
N GLY A 70 -0.55 1.73 -11.41
CA GLY A 70 -0.32 1.13 -10.10
C GLY A 70 0.21 -0.30 -10.19
N LYS A 71 -0.26 -1.10 -11.15
CA LYS A 71 0.26 -2.45 -11.39
C LYS A 71 1.75 -2.41 -11.76
N LYS A 72 2.15 -1.52 -12.67
CA LYS A 72 3.56 -1.34 -13.04
C LYS A 72 4.42 -0.90 -11.86
N GLU A 73 3.89 -0.02 -11.01
CA GLU A 73 4.56 0.43 -9.79
C GLU A 73 4.74 -0.74 -8.81
N LEU A 74 3.69 -1.53 -8.57
CA LEU A 74 3.75 -2.71 -7.72
C LEU A 74 4.76 -3.75 -8.24
N GLU A 75 4.78 -4.01 -9.54
CA GLU A 75 5.78 -4.89 -10.17
C GLU A 75 7.20 -4.35 -9.99
N SER A 76 7.40 -3.03 -10.07
CA SER A 76 8.70 -2.39 -9.82
C SER A 76 9.13 -2.61 -8.37
N VAL A 77 8.24 -2.38 -7.40
CA VAL A 77 8.52 -2.62 -5.97
C VAL A 77 8.88 -4.09 -5.74
N GLN A 78 8.12 -5.03 -6.28
CA GLN A 78 8.38 -6.47 -6.14
C GLN A 78 9.77 -6.89 -6.66
N LYS A 79 10.24 -6.30 -7.77
CA LYS A 79 11.59 -6.56 -8.29
C LYS A 79 12.69 -6.12 -7.33
N HIS A 80 12.48 -5.01 -6.61
CA HIS A 80 13.45 -4.48 -5.64
C HIS A 80 13.32 -5.09 -4.24
N LEU A 81 12.16 -5.66 -3.89
CA LEU A 81 11.95 -6.29 -2.58
C LEU A 81 12.79 -7.55 -2.37
N LYS A 82 13.02 -8.35 -3.42
CA LYS A 82 13.81 -9.58 -3.32
C LYS A 82 15.24 -9.33 -2.81
N PRO A 83 16.08 -8.50 -3.46
CA PRO A 83 17.41 -8.20 -2.95
C PRO A 83 17.36 -7.52 -1.58
N LEU A 84 16.40 -6.61 -1.35
CA LEU A 84 16.25 -5.96 -0.05
C LEU A 84 16.02 -6.98 1.08
N TYR A 85 15.17 -7.99 0.87
CA TYR A 85 14.95 -9.06 1.85
C TYR A 85 16.22 -9.86 2.14
N GLU A 86 17.04 -10.12 1.12
CA GLU A 86 18.33 -10.81 1.30
C GLU A 86 19.33 -9.97 2.12
N GLU A 87 19.26 -8.64 2.04
CA GLU A 87 20.14 -7.70 2.75
C GLU A 87 19.71 -7.41 4.19
N VAL A 88 18.41 -7.18 4.43
CA VAL A 88 17.91 -6.68 5.74
C VAL A 88 16.95 -7.63 6.45
N GLY A 89 16.41 -8.63 5.75
CA GLY A 89 15.40 -9.57 6.27
C GLY A 89 15.95 -10.90 6.77
N ARG A 90 17.16 -11.29 6.36
CA ARG A 90 17.87 -12.50 6.80
C ARG A 90 18.71 -12.28 8.07
N ASN A 91 18.13 -11.63 9.09
CA ASN A 91 18.74 -11.56 10.42
C ASN A 91 18.32 -12.74 11.30
#